data_AF-A0A402CUD7-F1
#
_entry.id   AF-A0A402CUD7-F1
#
_cell.length_a   1.000
_cell.length_b   1.000
_cell.length_c   1.000
_cell.angle_alpha   90.00
_cell.angle_beta   90.00
_cell.angle_gamma   90.00
#
_symmetry.space_group_name_H-M   'P 1'
#
loop_
_entity.id
_entity.type
_entity.pdbx_description
1 polymer ?
#
loop_
_entity_poly.entity_id
_entity_poly.type
_entity_poly.pdbx_seq_one_letter_code
_entity_poly.pdbx_strand_id
1 'polypeptide(L)'
;MQTTIYWCATIILAFVLLSGGAAEIAHRPETVAGMTHLGYPLYFTVILGVWKLLGGAVILAPRLPRLKEWAYAGAVFDLTGASVSHAVCGDNAAHLAVPLFFTACALVSWALRPESRRIGTLVPQRAGG
;
A
#
# COMPACT_ATOMS: atom_id res chain seq x y z
N MET A 1 20.74 7.39 8.50
CA MET A 1 20.54 6.44 7.37
C MET A 1 19.13 5.84 7.36
N GLN A 2 18.64 5.26 8.45
CA GLN A 2 17.29 4.65 8.51
C GLN A 2 16.15 5.62 8.13
N THR A 3 16.20 6.88 8.57
CA THR A 3 15.21 7.91 8.23
C THR A 3 15.14 8.19 6.74
N THR A 4 16.29 8.22 6.05
CA THR A 4 16.35 8.45 4.60
C THR A 4 15.74 7.27 3.84
N ILE A 5 16.12 6.04 4.17
CA ILE A 5 15.59 4.82 3.55
C ILE A 5 14.08 4.71 3.78
N TYR A 6 13.62 5.00 5.01
CA TYR A 6 12.21 5.09 5.34
C TYR A 6 11.47 6.06 4.40
N TRP A 7 11.94 7.30 4.28
CA TRP A 7 11.26 8.29 3.45
C TRP A 7 11.31 7.96 1.96
N CYS A 8 12.42 7.42 1.46
CA CYS A 8 12.50 6.91 0.09
C CYS A 8 11.43 5.84 -0.17
N ALA A 9 11.37 4.79 0.65
CA ALA A 9 10.37 3.73 0.51
C ALA A 9 8.93 4.26 0.68
N THR A 10 8.73 5.20 1.61
CA THR A 10 7.43 5.81 1.91
C THR A 10 6.92 6.65 0.75
N ILE A 11 7.78 7.46 0.11
CA ILE A 11 7.40 8.30 -1.03
C ILE A 11 7.09 7.43 -2.25
N ILE A 12 7.91 6.41 -2.53
CA ILE A 12 7.67 5.46 -3.62
C ILE A 12 6.32 4.76 -3.43
N LEU A 13 6.06 4.25 -2.22
CA LEU A 13 4.79 3.60 -1.89
C LEU A 13 3.61 4.57 -1.98
N ALA A 14 3.74 5.77 -1.42
CA ALA A 14 2.67 6.75 -1.47
C ALA A 14 2.38 7.16 -2.92
N PHE A 15 3.41 7.31 -3.76
CA PHE A 15 3.24 7.61 -5.17
C PHE A 15 2.45 6.50 -5.89
N VAL A 16 2.81 5.22 -5.72
CA VAL A 16 2.10 4.13 -6.41
C VAL A 16 0.65 4.01 -5.95
N LEU A 17 0.38 4.17 -4.65
CA LEU A 17 -0.99 4.15 -4.11
C LEU A 17 -1.81 5.34 -4.60
N LEU A 18 -1.25 6.56 -4.53
CA LEU A 18 -1.98 7.77 -4.90
C LEU A 18 -2.23 7.84 -6.42
N SER A 19 -1.20 7.59 -7.23
CA SER A 19 -1.33 7.63 -8.69
C SER A 19 -2.17 6.47 -9.22
N GLY A 20 -1.99 5.26 -8.70
CA GLY A 20 -2.80 4.09 -9.04
C GLY A 20 -4.26 4.27 -8.64
N GLY A 21 -4.52 4.70 -7.40
CA GLY A 21 -5.88 4.93 -6.92
C GLY A 21 -6.60 6.05 -7.68
N ALA A 22 -5.90 7.11 -8.05
CA ALA A 22 -6.46 8.17 -8.90
C ALA A 22 -6.78 7.65 -10.31
N ALA A 23 -5.92 6.82 -10.89
CA ALA A 23 -6.15 6.22 -12.21
C ALA A 23 -7.35 5.26 -12.20
N GLU A 24 -7.52 4.49 -11.13
CA GLU A 24 -8.65 3.59 -10.89
C GLU A 24 -9.97 4.36 -10.78
N ILE A 25 -10.04 5.42 -9.97
CA ILE A 25 -11.23 6.26 -9.84
C ILE A 25 -11.56 7.00 -11.14
N ALA A 26 -10.54 7.48 -11.85
CA ALA A 26 -10.71 8.18 -13.12
C ALA A 26 -11.05 7.26 -14.29
N HIS A 27 -11.15 5.93 -14.06
CA HIS A 27 -11.38 4.93 -15.10
C HIS A 27 -10.45 5.11 -16.30
N ARG A 28 -9.16 5.32 -16.06
CA ARG A 28 -8.19 5.43 -17.16
C ARG A 28 -8.28 4.18 -18.04
N PRO A 29 -8.32 4.30 -19.39
CA PRO A 29 -8.55 3.16 -20.28
C PRO A 29 -7.61 1.97 -20.02
N GLU A 30 -6.32 2.25 -19.82
CA GLU A 30 -5.27 1.27 -19.46
C GLU A 30 -5.59 0.54 -18.15
N THR A 31 -6.06 1.26 -17.13
CA THR A 31 -6.39 0.71 -15.82
C THR A 31 -7.64 -0.16 -15.89
N VAL A 32 -8.68 0.30 -16.59
CA VAL A 32 -9.92 -0.48 -16.78
C VAL A 32 -9.64 -1.76 -17.59
N ALA A 33 -8.81 -1.66 -18.64
CA ALA A 33 -8.39 -2.83 -19.43
C ALA A 33 -7.64 -3.84 -18.56
N GLY A 34 -6.68 -3.38 -17.74
CA GLY A 34 -5.95 -4.24 -16.80
C GLY A 34 -6.86 -4.90 -15.76
N MET A 35 -7.77 -4.16 -15.14
CA MET A 35 -8.74 -4.71 -14.18
C MET A 35 -9.69 -5.73 -14.81
N THR A 36 -10.13 -5.47 -16.03
CA THR A 36 -11.01 -6.37 -16.79
C THR A 36 -10.28 -7.66 -17.19
N HIS A 37 -9.02 -7.55 -17.61
CA HIS A 37 -8.14 -8.70 -17.88
C HIS A 37 -7.98 -9.60 -16.65
N LEU A 38 -7.84 -8.99 -15.48
CA LEU A 38 -7.79 -9.70 -14.20
C LEU A 38 -9.15 -10.26 -13.73
N GLY A 39 -10.23 -10.01 -14.48
CA GLY A 39 -11.58 -10.48 -14.16
C GLY A 39 -12.30 -9.66 -13.08
N TYR A 40 -11.79 -8.48 -12.72
CA TYR A 40 -12.43 -7.62 -11.73
C TYR A 40 -13.54 -6.76 -12.32
N PRO A 41 -14.69 -6.64 -11.63
CA PRO A 41 -15.77 -5.76 -12.06
C PRO A 41 -15.42 -4.28 -11.82
N LEU A 42 -15.94 -3.38 -12.66
CA LEU A 42 -15.59 -1.95 -12.63
C LEU A 42 -15.88 -1.27 -11.28
N TYR A 43 -16.94 -1.65 -10.59
CA TYR A 43 -17.24 -1.07 -9.27
C TYR A 43 -16.14 -1.41 -8.24
N PHE A 44 -15.50 -2.58 -8.35
CA PHE A 44 -14.40 -2.98 -7.47
C PHE A 44 -13.17 -2.10 -7.71
N THR A 45 -12.89 -1.76 -8.97
CA THR A 45 -11.83 -0.81 -9.34
C THR A 45 -11.99 0.53 -8.62
N VAL A 46 -13.21 1.09 -8.60
CA VAL A 46 -13.46 2.37 -7.91
C VAL A 46 -13.26 2.24 -6.40
N ILE A 47 -13.79 1.17 -5.79
CA ILE A 47 -13.64 0.92 -4.35
C ILE A 47 -12.16 0.79 -3.99
N LEU A 48 -11.40 -0.02 -4.74
CA LEU A 48 -9.97 -0.19 -4.55
C LEU A 48 -9.22 1.14 -4.67
N GLY A 49 -9.58 1.94 -5.67
CA GLY A 49 -8.95 3.24 -5.90
C GLY A 49 -9.16 4.22 -4.75
N VAL A 50 -10.38 4.26 -4.19
CA VAL A 50 -10.67 5.06 -2.98
C VAL A 50 -9.81 4.58 -1.81
N TRP A 51 -9.71 3.27 -1.58
CA TRP A 51 -8.88 2.73 -0.50
C TRP A 51 -7.39 3.03 -0.70
N LYS A 52 -6.88 2.97 -1.93
CA LYS A 52 -5.49 3.35 -2.25
C LYS A 52 -5.22 4.82 -1.96
N LEU A 53 -6.13 5.72 -2.35
CA LEU A 53 -5.99 7.15 -2.05
C LEU A 53 -5.94 7.42 -0.54
N LEU A 54 -6.87 6.82 0.21
CA LEU A 54 -6.93 6.94 1.67
C LEU A 54 -5.65 6.36 2.32
N GLY A 55 -5.21 5.18 1.88
CA GLY A 55 -4.00 4.54 2.36
C GLY A 55 -2.74 5.39 2.11
N GLY A 56 -2.57 5.89 0.89
CA GLY A 56 -1.46 6.77 0.53
C GLY A 56 -1.43 8.06 1.36
N ALA A 57 -2.59 8.70 1.55
CA ALA A 57 -2.71 9.90 2.39
C ALA A 57 -2.34 9.62 3.86
N VAL A 58 -2.83 8.53 4.42
CA VAL A 58 -2.54 8.12 5.80
C VAL A 58 -1.06 7.79 6.00
N ILE A 59 -0.40 7.16 5.03
CA ILE A 59 1.03 6.83 5.10
C ILE A 59 1.88 8.10 5.19
N LEU A 60 1.52 9.15 4.45
CA LEU A 60 2.22 10.44 4.50
C LEU A 60 1.92 11.25 5.78
N ALA A 61 0.69 11.19 6.28
CA ALA A 61 0.23 11.99 7.43
C ALA A 61 1.11 11.79 8.70
N PRO A 62 1.37 12.84 9.50
CA PRO A 62 2.33 12.75 10.61
C PRO A 62 1.84 12.01 11.87
N ARG A 63 0.54 11.96 12.17
CA ARG A 63 0.04 11.58 13.52
C ARG A 63 -1.16 10.61 13.53
N LEU A 64 -1.08 9.53 12.76
CA LEU A 64 -2.19 8.54 12.66
C LEU A 64 -1.70 7.09 12.84
N PRO A 65 -1.08 6.72 13.99
CA PRO A 65 -0.38 5.44 14.13
C PRO A 65 -1.29 4.22 13.91
N ARG A 66 -2.54 4.22 14.40
CA ARG A 66 -3.47 3.12 14.18
C ARG A 66 -3.88 2.98 12.71
N LEU A 67 -4.26 4.08 12.06
CA LEU A 67 -4.62 4.06 10.64
C LEU A 67 -3.43 3.72 9.75
N LYS A 68 -2.19 4.03 10.17
CA LYS A 68 -0.99 3.60 9.45
C LYS A 68 -0.88 2.09 9.40
N GLU A 69 -1.12 1.38 10.51
CA GLU A 69 -1.12 -0.09 10.48
C GLU A 69 -2.15 -0.62 9.48
N TRP A 70 -3.35 -0.01 9.43
CA TRP A 70 -4.38 -0.37 8.45
C TRP A 70 -3.93 -0.09 7.02
N ALA A 71 -3.33 1.08 6.77
CA ALA A 71 -2.85 1.46 5.45
C ALA A 71 -1.70 0.57 4.97
N TYR A 72 -0.75 0.21 5.84
CA TYR A 72 0.33 -0.71 5.51
C TYR A 72 -0.19 -2.13 5.26
N ALA A 73 -1.10 -2.64 6.09
CA ALA A 73 -1.71 -3.95 5.88
C ALA A 73 -2.48 -4.00 4.55
N GLY A 74 -3.32 -2.98 4.30
CA GLY A 74 -4.07 -2.85 3.05
C GLY A 74 -3.16 -2.79 1.82
N ALA A 75 -2.06 -2.02 1.87
CA ALA A 75 -1.10 -1.95 0.77
C ALA A 75 -0.42 -3.30 0.51
N VAL A 76 -0.06 -4.05 1.56
CA VAL A 76 0.52 -5.39 1.40
C VAL A 76 -0.50 -6.34 0.77
N PHE A 77 -1.76 -6.33 1.20
CA PHE A 77 -2.81 -7.21 0.65
C PHE A 77 -3.14 -6.88 -0.81
N ASP A 78 -3.26 -5.60 -1.14
CA ASP A 78 -3.51 -5.13 -2.50
C ASP A 78 -2.36 -5.52 -3.45
N LEU A 79 -1.11 -5.19 -3.08
CA LEU A 79 0.03 -5.41 -3.96
C LEU A 79 0.38 -6.89 -4.12
N THR A 80 0.31 -7.68 -3.04
CA THR A 80 0.50 -9.14 -3.16
C THR A 80 -0.67 -9.81 -3.89
N GLY A 81 -1.90 -9.35 -3.65
CA GLY A 81 -3.09 -9.78 -4.38
C GLY A 81 -2.94 -9.51 -5.88
N ALA A 82 -2.47 -8.33 -6.27
CA ALA A 82 -2.21 -7.99 -7.67
C ALA A 82 -1.22 -8.96 -8.32
N SER A 83 -0.10 -9.27 -7.66
CA SER A 83 0.85 -10.28 -8.14
C SER A 83 0.22 -11.65 -8.31
N VAL A 84 -0.60 -12.10 -7.35
CA VAL A 84 -1.29 -13.39 -7.43
C VAL A 84 -2.30 -13.39 -8.58
N SER A 85 -3.08 -12.33 -8.75
CA SER A 85 -4.06 -12.21 -9.84
C SER A 85 -3.38 -12.28 -11.21
N HIS A 86 -2.28 -11.54 -11.40
CA HIS A 86 -1.47 -11.64 -12.62
C HIS A 86 -0.90 -13.05 -12.84
N ALA A 87 -0.45 -13.73 -11.79
CA ALA A 87 0.02 -15.11 -11.88
C ALA A 87 -1.09 -16.08 -12.31
N VAL A 88 -2.30 -15.92 -11.76
CA VAL A 88 -3.48 -16.74 -12.10
C VAL A 88 -3.92 -16.50 -13.55
N CYS A 89 -3.80 -15.26 -14.04
CA CYS A 89 -4.10 -14.91 -15.44
C CYS A 89 -3.00 -15.32 -16.43
N GLY A 90 -1.87 -15.87 -15.96
CA GLY A 90 -0.77 -16.32 -16.82
C GLY A 90 0.08 -15.19 -17.39
N ASP A 91 0.09 -14.01 -16.74
CA ASP A 91 0.87 -12.87 -17.20
C ASP A 91 2.37 -13.09 -17.01
N ASN A 92 3.16 -12.30 -17.74
CA ASN A 92 4.62 -12.39 -17.67
C ASN A 92 5.17 -12.02 -16.28
N ALA A 93 6.41 -12.45 -16.01
CA ALA A 93 7.06 -12.24 -14.72
C ALA A 93 7.18 -10.77 -14.28
N ALA A 94 7.16 -9.80 -15.21
CA ALA A 94 7.24 -8.39 -14.84
C ALA A 94 5.95 -7.93 -14.11
N HIS A 95 4.78 -8.39 -14.54
CA HIS A 95 3.51 -8.10 -13.87
C HIS A 95 3.42 -8.67 -12.46
N LEU A 96 4.19 -9.73 -12.17
CA LEU A 96 4.30 -10.29 -10.82
C LEU A 96 5.35 -9.52 -10.01
N ALA A 97 6.51 -9.22 -10.61
CA ALA A 97 7.65 -8.64 -9.92
C ALA A 97 7.43 -7.18 -9.50
N VAL A 98 6.73 -6.39 -10.31
CA VAL A 98 6.51 -4.96 -10.02
C VAL A 98 5.67 -4.75 -8.75
N PRO A 99 4.50 -5.38 -8.55
CA PRO A 99 3.77 -5.24 -7.29
C PRO A 99 4.51 -5.85 -6.09
N LEU A 100 5.28 -6.92 -6.27
CA LEU A 100 6.14 -7.46 -5.21
C LEU A 100 7.25 -6.49 -4.79
N PHE A 101 7.84 -5.76 -5.74
CA PHE A 101 8.79 -4.70 -5.44
C PHE A 101 8.16 -3.61 -4.57
N PHE A 102 6.95 -3.14 -4.92
CA PHE A 102 6.23 -2.17 -4.11
C PHE A 102 5.80 -2.73 -2.74
N THR A 103 5.51 -4.03 -2.67
CA THR A 103 5.27 -4.72 -1.39
C THR A 103 6.51 -4.67 -0.50
N ALA A 104 7.70 -4.91 -1.08
CA ALA A 104 8.96 -4.76 -0.34
C ALA A 104 9.17 -3.31 0.13
N CYS A 105 8.86 -2.30 -0.70
CA CYS A 105 8.86 -0.91 -0.26
C CYS A 105 7.89 -0.66 0.91
N ALA A 106 6.70 -1.28 0.88
CA ALA A 106 5.74 -1.19 1.98
C ALA A 106 6.27 -1.78 3.28
N LEU A 107 6.87 -2.97 3.23
CA LEU A 107 7.46 -3.62 4.39
C LEU A 107 8.67 -2.84 4.93
N VAL A 108 9.52 -2.29 4.06
CA VAL A 108 10.67 -1.45 4.45
C VAL A 108 10.19 -0.14 5.08
N SER A 109 9.23 0.54 4.45
CA SER A 109 8.62 1.77 4.99
C SER A 109 7.99 1.50 6.36
N TRP A 110 7.24 0.40 6.48
CA TRP A 110 6.64 -0.01 7.74
C TRP A 110 7.74 -0.27 8.79
N ALA A 111 8.69 -1.17 8.53
CA ALA A 111 9.70 -1.57 9.50
C ALA A 111 10.57 -0.40 10.01
N LEU A 112 10.94 0.53 9.12
CA LEU A 112 11.82 1.65 9.44
C LEU A 112 11.07 2.91 9.93
N ARG A 113 9.74 2.86 10.10
CA ARG A 113 8.96 4.03 10.53
C ARG A 113 9.43 4.57 11.89
N PRO A 114 9.58 5.90 12.07
CA PRO A 114 9.97 6.50 13.34
C PRO A 114 8.98 6.19 14.48
N GLU A 115 9.45 6.21 15.73
CA GLU A 115 8.64 5.91 16.92
C GLU A 115 7.39 6.78 17.04
N SER A 116 7.46 8.05 16.66
CA SER A 116 6.32 8.98 16.65
C SER A 116 5.17 8.55 15.72
N ARG A 117 5.44 7.61 14.80
CA ARG A 117 4.47 7.05 13.86
C ARG A 117 4.06 5.61 14.20
N ARG A 118 4.56 5.05 15.30
CA ARG A 118 4.18 3.72 15.80
C ARG A 118 3.06 3.85 16.82
N ILE A 119 2.27 2.79 16.96
CA ILE A 119 1.36 2.68 18.10
C ILE A 119 2.25 2.60 19.35
N GLY A 120 2.04 3.50 20.33
CA GLY A 120 2.75 3.45 21.61
C GLY A 120 2.47 2.13 22.36
N THR A 121 3.18 1.88 23.46
CA THR A 121 2.93 0.70 24.30
C THR A 121 1.47 0.66 24.76
N LEU A 122 0.73 -0.36 24.30
CA LEU A 122 -0.68 -0.59 24.67
C LEU A 122 -0.82 -1.20 26.09
N VAL A 123 0.30 -1.61 26.70
CA VAL A 123 0.36 -2.15 28.06
C VAL A 123 1.05 -1.12 28.94
N PRO A 124 0.38 -0.58 29.98
CA PRO A 124 1.07 0.19 31.00
C PRO A 124 2.12 -0.71 31.64
N GLN A 125 3.40 -0.32 31.63
CA GLN A 125 4.33 -0.95 32.54
C GLN A 125 3.82 -0.67 33.95
N ARG A 126 3.34 -1.71 34.66
CA ARG A 126 3.11 -1.59 36.09
C ARG A 126 4.46 -1.18 36.68
N ALA A 127 4.54 0.05 37.18
CA ALA A 127 5.65 0.49 37.99
C ALA A 127 5.66 -0.44 39.22
N GLY A 128 6.56 -1.42 39.21
CA GLY A 128 6.83 -2.27 40.37
C GLY A 128 7.59 -1.44 41.38
N GLY A 129 7.01 -1.30 42.58
CA GLY A 129 7.63 -0.72 43.76
C GLY A 129 8.53 -1.69 44.51
#